data_AF-A0A4U8YR67-F1
#
_entry.id   AF-A0A4U8YR67-F1
#
_cell.length_a   1.000
_cell.length_b   1.000
_cell.length_c   1.000
_cell.angle_alpha   90.00
_cell.angle_beta   90.00
_cell.angle_gamma   90.00
#
_symmetry.space_group_name_H-M   'P 1'
#
loop_
_entity.id
_entity.type
_entity.pdbx_description
1 polymer ?
#
loop_
_entity_poly.entity_id
_entity_poly.type
_entity_poly.pdbx_seq_one_letter_code
_entity_poly.pdbx_strand_id
1 'polypeptide(L)'
;MGDVLEFLVDGASGLAPGGVSGTAIVTGVCSKGTVGKAYLLGKHSDLEGLLGVGPLVDTLKDVFATGGQEPVVIAVPVEGLSGGYIGSVRHTGTGPSATATGSPAGNLDAVLKIKTAGSLGTATSELSLDGGKTFASAEATPANGQVTLGDSGATLVLTDEEQKEGDTYSVTVRTPIGPVEKVGTGPDIDVAGTVKAAGELVLKIVKAGGRNQGTYQLSLDGGDSWDVERTLPADGLIAAGSTGVTITVPASNMTVGTVYTCRLAPPVPSISGVMAALEKPLERYDVEFVLIVGPSDSSDWAAAGAKADALWNLHRPTYFKMAYRLPQDGETVDDWTAACKAELDSYAHRFVQVCAAYGEVSDPSGKRLMRNWAGLQAGRVLSIPVCRATGRVKDGGISQGTLDEDFNEAHQKILEKAGALTAKRYAGLSSAYWGDSRTLADPTSDFQYEEVVRTVFKAIRLSRMAALKSMYDEAGDPTLADNGGSGLNYLKACIEGAHGTMIAARPQELAASKVEIPAGQDIVNNGVAVEFTLIGLPIIREIRLFAQYVYAGSRQDPRLEVA
;
A
#
# COMPACT_ATOMS: atom_id res chain seq x y z
N MET A 1 -48.17 1.91 -36.45
CA MET A 1 -47.25 1.82 -37.60
C MET A 1 -46.28 2.98 -37.42
N GLY A 2 -45.23 2.90 -36.63
CA GLY A 2 -44.38 1.77 -36.24
C GLY A 2 -42.99 2.08 -36.78
N ASP A 3 -42.47 3.24 -36.38
CA ASP A 3 -41.21 3.83 -36.86
C ASP A 3 -40.03 3.35 -36.01
N VAL A 4 -38.83 3.53 -36.55
CA VAL A 4 -37.55 3.12 -35.96
C VAL A 4 -37.26 3.96 -34.72
N LEU A 5 -37.20 3.30 -33.57
CA LEU A 5 -36.71 3.88 -32.32
C LEU A 5 -35.26 3.46 -32.12
N GLU A 6 -34.36 4.45 -32.08
CA GLU A 6 -32.98 4.27 -31.65
C GLU A 6 -32.91 4.43 -30.13
N PHE A 7 -32.53 3.36 -29.44
CA PHE A 7 -32.25 3.40 -28.01
C PHE A 7 -30.74 3.55 -27.83
N LEU A 8 -30.31 4.74 -27.43
CA LEU A 8 -28.95 4.95 -26.96
C LEU A 8 -28.85 4.40 -25.53
N VAL A 9 -28.43 3.15 -25.43
CA VAL A 9 -27.95 2.59 -24.16
C VAL A 9 -26.51 3.05 -24.01
N ASP A 10 -26.29 4.13 -23.27
CA ASP A 10 -24.99 4.44 -22.69
C ASP A 10 -24.69 3.39 -21.62
N GLY A 11 -24.18 2.26 -22.08
CA GLY A 11 -23.45 1.31 -21.27
C GLY A 11 -22.01 1.39 -21.71
N ALA A 12 -21.10 1.55 -20.76
CA ALA A 12 -19.65 1.44 -20.92
C ALA A 12 -19.23 0.11 -21.59
N SER A 13 -19.50 -0.01 -22.88
CA SER A 13 -19.09 -1.07 -23.78
C SER A 13 -18.10 -0.44 -24.77
N GLY A 14 -16.98 -0.01 -24.19
CA GLY A 14 -15.91 0.67 -24.90
C GLY A 14 -14.51 0.26 -24.44
N LEU A 15 -14.39 -0.58 -23.41
CA LEU A 15 -13.16 -1.35 -23.22
C LEU A 15 -13.26 -2.59 -24.10
N ALA A 16 -12.93 -2.41 -25.38
CA ALA A 16 -12.40 -3.53 -26.14
C ALA A 16 -11.33 -4.22 -25.26
N PRO A 17 -11.24 -5.55 -25.23
CA PRO A 17 -10.19 -6.29 -24.50
C PRO A 17 -8.75 -5.99 -24.97
N GLY A 18 -8.52 -4.88 -25.68
CA GLY A 18 -7.24 -4.38 -26.18
C GLY A 18 -6.78 -3.04 -25.62
N GLY A 19 -7.43 -2.49 -24.58
CA GLY A 19 -6.89 -1.38 -23.81
C GLY A 19 -5.73 -1.84 -22.93
N VAL A 20 -4.53 -2.02 -23.48
CA VAL A 20 -3.33 -2.51 -22.77
C VAL A 20 -2.72 -1.51 -21.77
N SER A 21 -3.40 -0.39 -21.48
CA SER A 21 -2.89 0.72 -20.66
C SER A 21 -3.93 1.14 -19.64
N GLY A 22 -3.51 1.38 -18.39
CA GLY A 22 -4.35 2.01 -17.39
C GLY A 22 -5.45 1.13 -16.79
N THR A 23 -5.34 -0.20 -16.89
CA THR A 23 -6.23 -1.13 -16.14
C THR A 23 -5.47 -1.68 -14.94
N ALA A 24 -6.04 -1.61 -13.75
CA ALA A 24 -5.46 -2.17 -12.53
C ALA A 24 -6.46 -3.06 -11.80
N ILE A 25 -5.95 -4.08 -11.11
CA ILE A 25 -6.71 -4.79 -10.08
C ILE A 25 -6.40 -4.15 -8.73
N VAL A 26 -7.43 -3.88 -7.93
CA VAL A 26 -7.30 -3.51 -6.51
C VAL A 26 -7.96 -4.62 -5.70
N THR A 27 -7.20 -5.28 -4.86
CA THR A 27 -7.66 -6.48 -4.14
C THR A 27 -7.54 -6.31 -2.64
N GLY A 28 -8.56 -6.69 -1.88
CA GLY A 28 -8.57 -6.50 -0.42
C GLY A 28 -9.89 -6.85 0.24
N VAL A 29 -9.97 -6.61 1.55
CA VAL A 29 -11.14 -6.98 2.36
C VAL A 29 -12.25 -5.93 2.25
N CYS A 30 -13.49 -6.40 2.09
CA CYS A 30 -14.70 -5.60 2.20
C CYS A 30 -15.84 -6.39 2.82
N SER A 31 -16.87 -5.70 3.32
CA SER A 31 -17.95 -6.31 4.12
C SER A 31 -19.09 -6.99 3.34
N LYS A 32 -19.24 -6.75 2.03
CA LYS A 32 -20.36 -7.32 1.22
C LYS A 32 -19.94 -8.05 -0.05
N GLY A 33 -18.77 -7.73 -0.62
CA GLY A 33 -18.34 -8.27 -1.91
C GLY A 33 -18.10 -9.78 -1.88
N THR A 34 -18.40 -10.46 -2.98
CA THR A 34 -18.06 -11.89 -3.16
C THR A 34 -16.55 -12.08 -3.38
N VAL A 35 -15.91 -12.90 -2.54
CA VAL A 35 -14.48 -13.22 -2.64
C VAL A 35 -14.13 -13.78 -4.02
N GLY A 36 -13.04 -13.28 -4.61
CA GLY A 36 -12.51 -13.70 -5.91
C GLY A 36 -13.34 -13.27 -7.12
N LYS A 37 -14.46 -12.57 -6.93
CA LYS A 37 -15.25 -12.00 -8.03
C LYS A 37 -14.67 -10.64 -8.42
N ALA A 38 -14.46 -10.46 -9.73
CA ALA A 38 -14.03 -9.18 -10.29
C ALA A 38 -15.23 -8.22 -10.47
N TYR A 39 -15.09 -7.00 -9.94
CA TYR A 39 -16.05 -5.89 -10.10
C TYR A 39 -15.38 -4.78 -10.91
N LEU A 40 -15.93 -4.44 -12.07
CA LEU A 40 -15.45 -3.30 -12.85
C LEU A 40 -16.08 -2.01 -12.27
N LEU A 41 -15.24 -1.12 -11.74
CA LEU A 41 -15.67 0.07 -11.01
C LEU A 41 -14.99 1.31 -11.59
N GLY A 42 -15.75 2.41 -11.64
CA GLY A 42 -15.26 3.72 -11.98
C GLY A 42 -15.54 4.73 -10.87
N LYS A 43 -15.11 5.98 -11.09
CA LYS A 43 -15.20 7.08 -10.12
C LYS A 43 -16.59 7.31 -9.51
N HIS A 44 -17.65 7.04 -10.27
CA HIS A 44 -19.05 7.26 -9.86
C HIS A 44 -19.78 5.97 -9.47
N SER A 45 -19.07 4.84 -9.35
CA SER A 45 -19.68 3.58 -8.91
C SER A 45 -20.12 3.65 -7.44
N ASP A 46 -21.26 3.03 -7.12
CA ASP A 46 -21.74 2.88 -5.74
C ASP A 46 -20.92 1.82 -4.99
N LEU A 47 -19.78 2.25 -4.44
CA LEU A 47 -18.86 1.36 -3.72
C LEU A 47 -19.51 0.76 -2.47
N GLU A 48 -20.32 1.53 -1.75
CA GLU A 48 -20.93 1.08 -0.48
C GLU A 48 -22.12 0.13 -0.70
N GLY A 49 -22.86 0.31 -1.79
CA GLY A 49 -23.87 -0.63 -2.25
C GLY A 49 -23.25 -1.97 -2.66
N LEU A 50 -22.20 -1.95 -3.48
CA LEU A 50 -21.59 -3.14 -4.08
C LEU A 50 -20.65 -3.90 -3.13
N LEU A 51 -19.79 -3.19 -2.40
CA LEU A 51 -18.72 -3.76 -1.59
C LEU A 51 -18.93 -3.52 -0.08
N GLY A 52 -19.80 -2.60 0.30
CA GLY A 52 -20.02 -2.22 1.70
C GLY A 52 -18.92 -1.30 2.21
N VAL A 53 -18.31 -1.64 3.34
CA VAL A 53 -17.18 -0.91 3.93
C VAL A 53 -15.95 -1.81 4.10
N GLY A 54 -14.81 -1.19 4.39
CA GLY A 54 -13.56 -1.86 4.71
C GLY A 54 -12.37 -1.35 3.89
N PRO A 55 -11.16 -1.88 4.14
CA PRO A 55 -9.93 -1.37 3.54
C PRO A 55 -9.95 -1.27 2.02
N LEU A 56 -10.55 -2.24 1.34
CA LEU A 56 -10.68 -2.22 -0.12
C LEU A 56 -11.48 -0.99 -0.57
N VAL A 57 -12.58 -0.67 0.11
CA VAL A 57 -13.46 0.45 -0.24
C VAL A 57 -12.77 1.79 0.00
N ASP A 58 -12.07 1.92 1.13
CA ASP A 58 -11.33 3.14 1.46
C ASP A 58 -10.18 3.37 0.47
N THR A 59 -9.48 2.31 0.08
CA THR A 59 -8.41 2.40 -0.92
C THR A 59 -8.97 2.73 -2.31
N LEU A 60 -10.14 2.20 -2.69
CA LEU A 60 -10.79 2.56 -3.94
C LEU A 60 -11.21 4.04 -3.95
N LYS A 61 -11.70 4.59 -2.83
CA LYS A 61 -11.97 6.03 -2.69
C LYS A 61 -10.70 6.84 -2.96
N ASP A 62 -9.55 6.43 -2.43
CA ASP A 62 -8.26 7.09 -2.67
C ASP A 62 -7.82 7.00 -4.12
N VAL A 63 -7.92 5.81 -4.73
CA VAL A 63 -7.60 5.58 -6.15
C VAL A 63 -8.43 6.49 -7.05
N PHE A 64 -9.74 6.61 -6.79
CA PHE A 64 -10.62 7.45 -7.59
C PHE A 64 -10.44 8.96 -7.31
N ALA A 65 -9.92 9.33 -6.15
CA ALA A 65 -9.60 10.71 -5.83
C ALA A 65 -8.41 11.25 -6.64
N THR A 66 -7.43 10.40 -6.97
CA THR A 66 -6.24 10.77 -7.75
C THR A 66 -6.19 10.18 -9.17
N GLY A 67 -7.15 9.33 -9.51
CA GLY A 67 -7.28 8.60 -10.78
C GLY A 67 -7.58 9.43 -12.04
N GLY A 68 -7.69 10.76 -11.91
CA GLY A 68 -8.04 11.65 -13.02
C GLY A 68 -9.56 11.75 -13.27
N GLN A 69 -9.93 11.94 -14.54
CA GLN A 69 -11.33 12.18 -14.93
C GLN A 69 -12.17 10.90 -14.91
N GLU A 70 -11.70 9.85 -15.59
CA GLU A 70 -12.43 8.58 -15.75
C GLU A 70 -11.57 7.35 -15.40
N PRO A 71 -11.05 7.25 -14.15
CA PRO A 71 -10.36 6.05 -13.72
C PRO A 71 -11.32 4.85 -13.69
N VAL A 72 -10.85 3.72 -14.22
CA VAL A 72 -11.54 2.43 -14.15
C VAL A 72 -10.59 1.40 -13.56
N VAL A 73 -11.07 0.64 -12.57
CA VAL A 73 -10.31 -0.43 -11.92
C VAL A 73 -11.17 -1.67 -11.75
N ILE A 74 -10.50 -2.80 -11.54
CA ILE A 74 -11.12 -4.09 -11.24
C ILE A 74 -10.94 -4.34 -9.75
N ALA A 75 -12.00 -4.19 -8.97
CA ALA A 75 -11.96 -4.54 -7.55
C ALA A 75 -12.17 -6.05 -7.36
N VAL A 76 -11.35 -6.68 -6.53
CA VAL A 76 -11.45 -8.10 -6.19
C VAL A 76 -11.52 -8.24 -4.67
N PRO A 77 -12.67 -8.63 -4.11
CA PRO A 77 -12.78 -8.91 -2.69
C PRO A 77 -11.96 -10.13 -2.27
N VAL A 78 -11.37 -10.04 -1.09
CA VAL A 78 -10.60 -11.10 -0.43
C VAL A 78 -11.22 -11.38 0.94
N GLU A 79 -11.11 -12.63 1.39
CA GLU A 79 -11.47 -13.00 2.76
C GLU A 79 -10.60 -12.25 3.78
N GLY A 80 -11.23 -11.71 4.82
CA GLY A 80 -10.56 -10.94 5.86
C GLY A 80 -10.36 -11.74 7.14
N LEU A 81 -9.18 -11.64 7.71
CA LEU A 81 -8.86 -12.04 9.07
C LEU A 81 -9.09 -10.87 10.03
N SER A 82 -9.20 -11.17 11.32
CA SER A 82 -9.22 -10.15 12.37
C SER A 82 -7.96 -9.29 12.30
N GLY A 83 -8.14 -7.96 12.39
CA GLY A 83 -7.02 -7.03 12.52
C GLY A 83 -6.31 -7.14 13.88
N GLY A 84 -5.45 -6.17 14.15
CA GLY A 84 -4.58 -6.14 15.33
C GLY A 84 -3.14 -6.47 14.97
N TYR A 85 -2.26 -6.39 15.97
CA TYR A 85 -0.84 -6.66 15.79
C TYR A 85 -0.16 -7.01 17.12
N ILE A 86 0.96 -7.73 17.00
CA ILE A 86 1.98 -7.84 18.04
C ILE A 86 3.14 -6.96 17.58
N GLY A 87 3.48 -5.96 18.39
CA GLY A 87 4.50 -5.00 18.03
C GLY A 87 5.90 -5.59 18.06
N SER A 88 6.82 -4.98 17.30
CA SER A 88 8.24 -5.32 17.38
C SER A 88 8.76 -5.11 18.81
N VAL A 89 9.64 -6.00 19.27
CA VAL A 89 10.22 -5.89 20.61
C VAL A 89 11.13 -4.67 20.65
N ARG A 90 10.86 -3.74 21.57
CA ARG A 90 11.80 -2.66 21.88
C ARG A 90 12.69 -3.11 23.01
N HIS A 91 13.99 -3.06 22.78
CA HIS A 91 15.00 -3.44 23.73
C HIS A 91 15.76 -2.21 24.19
N THR A 92 15.98 -2.10 25.49
CA THR A 92 16.88 -1.13 26.10
C THR A 92 17.87 -1.89 26.96
N GLY A 93 19.15 -1.84 26.62
CA GLY A 93 20.18 -2.60 27.32
C GLY A 93 21.38 -2.92 26.45
N THR A 94 22.22 -3.82 26.96
CA THR A 94 23.44 -4.29 26.27
C THR A 94 23.45 -5.80 26.02
N GLY A 95 22.42 -6.49 26.48
CA GLY A 95 22.21 -7.91 26.23
C GLY A 95 21.64 -8.22 24.85
N PRO A 96 21.24 -9.47 24.63
CA PRO A 96 20.87 -9.96 23.31
C PRO A 96 19.50 -9.43 22.86
N SER A 97 19.22 -9.51 21.56
CA SER A 97 17.90 -9.17 21.02
C SER A 97 16.82 -10.20 21.41
N ALA A 98 15.55 -9.81 21.25
CA ALA A 98 14.40 -10.70 21.44
C ALA A 98 13.36 -10.47 20.34
N THR A 99 12.48 -11.45 20.14
CA THR A 99 11.38 -11.38 19.16
C THR A 99 10.04 -11.67 19.82
N ALA A 100 8.94 -11.22 19.22
CA ALA A 100 7.60 -11.51 19.70
C ALA A 100 6.83 -12.28 18.62
N THR A 101 6.08 -13.30 19.03
CA THR A 101 5.32 -14.17 18.13
C THR A 101 3.95 -14.46 18.72
N GLY A 102 3.02 -14.96 17.91
CA GLY A 102 1.68 -15.36 18.34
C GLY A 102 0.58 -14.70 17.53
N SER A 103 -0.62 -14.67 18.10
CA SER A 103 -1.79 -14.01 17.52
C SER A 103 -2.48 -13.16 18.58
N PRO A 104 -2.79 -11.88 18.31
CA PRO A 104 -3.34 -10.97 19.31
C PRO A 104 -4.75 -11.39 19.74
N ALA A 105 -4.88 -11.81 20.99
CA ALA A 105 -6.13 -12.21 21.64
C ALA A 105 -6.57 -11.25 22.76
N GLY A 106 -5.66 -10.40 23.26
CA GLY A 106 -5.95 -9.40 24.28
C GLY A 106 -5.02 -8.19 24.19
N ASN A 107 -5.56 -6.99 24.42
CA ASN A 107 -4.78 -5.75 24.44
C ASN A 107 -3.89 -5.74 25.68
N LEU A 108 -2.59 -5.47 25.51
CA LEU A 108 -1.69 -5.22 26.64
C LEU A 108 -0.45 -4.44 26.23
N ASP A 109 0.26 -3.94 27.23
CA ASP A 109 1.61 -3.39 27.11
C ASP A 109 2.52 -4.15 28.08
N ALA A 110 3.35 -5.06 27.55
CA ALA A 110 4.21 -5.91 28.35
C ALA A 110 5.60 -5.30 28.48
N VAL A 111 6.19 -5.42 29.66
CA VAL A 111 7.58 -5.06 29.93
C VAL A 111 8.24 -6.18 30.73
N LEU A 112 9.22 -6.85 30.12
CA LEU A 112 10.09 -7.81 30.81
C LEU A 112 11.38 -7.10 31.21
N LYS A 113 11.74 -7.16 32.49
CA LYS A 113 12.99 -6.59 33.01
C LYS A 113 13.88 -7.68 33.58
N ILE A 114 15.13 -7.78 33.10
CA ILE A 114 16.13 -8.70 33.65
C ILE A 114 16.69 -8.14 34.96
N LYS A 115 16.57 -8.92 36.02
CA LYS A 115 17.00 -8.58 37.38
C LYS A 115 18.35 -9.14 37.77
N THR A 116 18.69 -10.31 37.25
CA THR A 116 19.99 -10.93 37.51
C THR A 116 20.48 -11.50 36.19
N ALA A 117 21.71 -11.15 35.81
CA ALA A 117 22.35 -11.64 34.60
C ALA A 117 22.58 -13.16 34.66
N GLY A 118 22.67 -13.78 33.48
CA GLY A 118 22.93 -15.22 33.35
C GLY A 118 22.36 -15.83 32.08
N SER A 119 22.55 -17.14 31.92
CA SER A 119 21.91 -17.91 30.84
C SER A 119 20.42 -18.12 31.12
N LEU A 120 19.66 -18.48 30.07
CA LEU A 120 18.26 -18.91 30.22
C LEU A 120 18.14 -20.02 31.28
N GLY A 121 17.10 -19.97 32.10
CA GLY A 121 16.91 -20.88 33.25
C GLY A 121 17.64 -20.46 34.53
N THR A 122 18.57 -19.50 34.46
CA THR A 122 19.36 -19.02 35.61
C THR A 122 19.23 -17.51 35.85
N ALA A 123 19.22 -16.72 34.77
CA ALA A 123 18.88 -15.30 34.85
C ALA A 123 17.47 -15.13 35.41
N THR A 124 17.24 -14.09 36.22
CA THR A 124 15.91 -13.79 36.76
C THR A 124 15.31 -12.57 36.07
N SER A 125 13.99 -12.57 35.91
CA SER A 125 13.24 -11.49 35.26
C SER A 125 11.94 -11.20 35.99
N GLU A 126 11.51 -9.94 35.97
CA GLU A 126 10.17 -9.52 36.40
C GLU A 126 9.35 -9.13 35.16
N LEU A 127 8.11 -9.60 35.09
CA LEU A 127 7.19 -9.30 34.01
C LEU A 127 6.12 -8.31 34.49
N SER A 128 5.91 -7.27 33.71
CA SER A 128 4.76 -6.36 33.80
C SER A 128 3.87 -6.55 32.59
N LEU A 129 2.54 -6.49 32.79
CA LEU A 129 1.53 -6.56 31.73
C LEU A 129 0.76 -5.24 31.55
N ASP A 130 1.15 -4.19 32.27
CA ASP A 130 0.46 -2.88 32.34
C ASP A 130 1.38 -1.69 32.01
N GLY A 131 2.39 -1.93 31.17
CA GLY A 131 3.33 -0.92 30.70
C GLY A 131 4.38 -0.53 31.76
N GLY A 132 4.71 -1.44 32.67
CA GLY A 132 5.71 -1.21 33.72
C GLY A 132 5.17 -0.51 34.96
N LYS A 133 3.85 -0.41 35.14
CA LYS A 133 3.25 0.20 36.35
C LYS A 133 3.33 -0.76 37.52
N THR A 134 3.08 -2.05 37.27
CA THR A 134 3.23 -3.13 38.26
C THR A 134 4.05 -4.27 37.68
N PHE A 135 4.91 -4.85 38.52
CA PHE A 135 5.74 -6.00 38.16
C PHE A 135 5.38 -7.19 39.04
N ALA A 136 5.29 -8.36 38.42
CA ALA A 136 5.22 -9.63 39.13
C ALA A 136 6.54 -9.91 39.87
N SER A 137 6.52 -10.89 40.77
CA SER A 137 7.74 -11.36 41.45
C SER A 137 8.78 -11.84 40.45
N ALA A 138 10.06 -11.63 40.78
CA ALA A 138 11.16 -12.12 39.95
C ALA A 138 11.16 -13.65 39.87
N GLU A 139 11.16 -14.17 38.65
CA GLU A 139 11.22 -15.60 38.35
C GLU A 139 12.42 -15.91 37.45
N ALA A 140 12.89 -17.16 37.45
CA ALA A 140 13.91 -17.58 36.51
C ALA A 140 13.36 -17.48 35.08
N THR A 141 14.15 -16.89 34.18
CA THR A 141 13.87 -16.88 32.74
C THR A 141 13.63 -18.32 32.25
N PRO A 142 12.60 -18.58 31.43
CA PRO A 142 12.33 -19.93 30.93
C PRO A 142 13.53 -20.51 30.19
N ALA A 143 13.87 -21.78 30.43
CA ALA A 143 15.02 -22.44 29.79
C ALA A 143 14.88 -22.54 28.25
N ASN A 144 13.66 -22.48 27.73
CA ASN A 144 13.37 -22.41 26.29
C ASN A 144 13.31 -20.97 25.75
N GLY A 145 13.56 -19.96 26.59
CA GLY A 145 13.52 -18.54 26.23
C GLY A 145 12.12 -17.96 25.99
N GLN A 146 11.06 -18.75 26.14
CA GLN A 146 9.69 -18.34 25.78
C GLN A 146 8.91 -17.85 27.00
N VAL A 147 8.61 -16.56 27.03
CA VAL A 147 7.82 -15.90 28.07
C VAL A 147 6.42 -15.59 27.52
N THR A 148 5.40 -16.24 28.05
CA THR A 148 3.99 -15.97 27.69
C THR A 148 3.54 -14.63 28.28
N LEU A 149 2.91 -13.78 27.47
CA LEU A 149 2.48 -12.44 27.88
C LEU A 149 1.00 -12.46 28.33
N GLY A 150 0.73 -13.09 29.48
CA GLY A 150 -0.62 -13.26 30.00
C GLY A 150 -1.57 -13.92 28.97
N ASP A 151 -2.83 -13.48 28.94
CA ASP A 151 -3.85 -14.01 28.01
C ASP A 151 -3.88 -13.25 26.66
N SER A 152 -2.83 -12.50 26.32
CA SER A 152 -2.80 -11.71 25.07
C SER A 152 -2.61 -12.54 23.80
N GLY A 153 -2.28 -13.83 23.94
CA GLY A 153 -1.93 -14.69 22.80
C GLY A 153 -0.54 -14.42 22.21
N ALA A 154 0.25 -13.54 22.84
CA ALA A 154 1.62 -13.23 22.44
C ALA A 154 2.66 -13.91 23.36
N THR A 155 3.79 -14.29 22.76
CA THR A 155 4.95 -14.86 23.43
C THR A 155 6.19 -14.07 23.06
N LEU A 156 6.91 -13.57 24.08
CA LEU A 156 8.24 -13.00 23.94
C LEU A 156 9.26 -14.14 23.91
N VAL A 157 10.13 -14.15 22.91
CA VAL A 157 11.17 -15.14 22.70
C VAL A 157 12.52 -14.46 22.88
N LEU A 158 13.18 -14.77 24.00
CA LEU A 158 14.54 -14.36 24.30
C LEU A 158 15.53 -15.22 23.51
N THR A 159 16.59 -14.61 23.01
CA THR A 159 17.68 -15.35 22.37
C THR A 159 18.45 -16.15 23.42
N ASP A 160 18.92 -17.35 23.03
CA ASP A 160 19.76 -18.23 23.88
C ASP A 160 21.21 -17.71 23.96
N GLU A 161 21.33 -16.52 24.55
CA GLU A 161 22.56 -15.81 24.86
C GLU A 161 22.50 -15.31 26.31
N GLU A 162 23.66 -14.87 26.83
CA GLU A 162 23.76 -14.41 28.21
C GLU A 162 22.96 -13.11 28.42
N GLN A 163 21.89 -13.21 29.21
CA GLN A 163 21.04 -12.08 29.56
C GLN A 163 21.79 -11.12 30.49
N LYS A 164 21.61 -9.82 30.28
CA LYS A 164 22.31 -8.77 31.05
C LYS A 164 21.37 -8.11 32.03
N GLU A 165 21.86 -7.88 33.25
CA GLU A 165 21.08 -7.22 34.30
C GLU A 165 20.72 -5.79 33.90
N GLY A 166 19.47 -5.40 34.15
CA GLY A 166 18.95 -4.08 33.81
C GLY A 166 18.33 -3.98 32.41
N ASP A 167 18.55 -4.98 31.54
CA ASP A 167 17.93 -5.03 30.23
C ASP A 167 16.41 -5.08 30.32
N THR A 168 15.75 -4.34 29.44
CA THR A 168 14.30 -4.24 29.37
C THR A 168 13.81 -4.53 27.95
N TYR A 169 12.82 -5.40 27.84
CA TYR A 169 12.14 -5.75 26.59
C TYR A 169 10.68 -5.38 26.70
N SER A 170 10.20 -4.48 25.85
CA SER A 170 8.79 -4.08 25.82
C SER A 170 8.10 -4.52 24.53
N VAL A 171 6.87 -5.02 24.68
CA VAL A 171 6.04 -5.49 23.57
C VAL A 171 4.62 -4.97 23.77
N THR A 172 4.08 -4.36 22.72
CA THR A 172 2.69 -3.91 22.70
C THR A 172 1.85 -4.86 21.88
N VAL A 173 0.72 -5.30 22.43
CA VAL A 173 -0.26 -6.15 21.73
C VAL A 173 -1.56 -5.40 21.60
N ARG A 174 -2.12 -5.38 20.38
CA ARG A 174 -3.41 -4.76 20.07
C ARG A 174 -4.28 -5.72 19.29
N THR A 175 -5.55 -5.81 19.67
CA THR A 175 -6.60 -6.59 18.99
C THR A 175 -7.37 -5.68 18.01
N PRO A 176 -8.37 -6.18 17.25
CA PRO A 176 -9.16 -5.33 16.35
C PRO A 176 -9.79 -4.11 17.03
N ILE A 177 -10.21 -4.26 18.29
CA ILE A 177 -10.72 -3.16 19.12
C ILE A 177 -9.62 -2.84 20.12
N GLY A 178 -8.97 -1.69 19.96
CA GLY A 178 -7.91 -1.23 20.86
C GLY A 178 -8.41 -0.97 22.28
N PRO A 179 -7.51 -0.71 23.23
CA PRO A 179 -7.90 -0.36 24.59
C PRO A 179 -8.78 0.89 24.60
N VAL A 180 -9.77 0.91 25.49
CA VAL A 180 -10.61 2.09 25.72
C VAL A 180 -9.89 2.98 26.72
N GLU A 181 -9.40 4.12 26.25
CA GLU A 181 -8.81 5.13 27.11
C GLU A 181 -9.88 6.13 27.55
N LYS A 182 -9.76 6.62 28.78
CA LYS A 182 -10.73 7.53 29.39
C LYS A 182 -10.03 8.75 29.98
N VAL A 183 -10.50 9.92 29.59
CA VAL A 183 -10.14 11.19 30.21
C VAL A 183 -11.38 11.77 30.89
N GLY A 184 -11.30 11.94 32.21
CA GLY A 184 -12.40 12.45 33.04
C GLY A 184 -12.83 11.46 34.13
N THR A 185 -13.92 11.79 34.81
CA THR A 185 -14.40 11.08 36.02
C THR A 185 -15.69 10.29 35.79
N GLY A 186 -16.13 10.13 34.54
CA GLY A 186 -17.25 9.27 34.19
C GLY A 186 -16.97 7.78 34.44
N PRO A 187 -18.04 6.96 34.50
CA PRO A 187 -17.90 5.50 34.65
C PRO A 187 -17.27 4.87 33.41
N ASP A 188 -16.77 3.64 33.48
CA ASP A 188 -16.17 2.96 32.32
C ASP A 188 -17.24 2.53 31.30
N ILE A 189 -16.83 2.44 30.04
CA ILE A 189 -17.65 1.92 28.93
C ILE A 189 -17.01 0.66 28.37
N ASP A 190 -17.80 -0.14 27.67
CA ASP A 190 -17.31 -1.30 26.92
C ASP A 190 -17.49 -1.10 25.42
N VAL A 191 -16.62 -1.70 24.62
CA VAL A 191 -16.63 -1.58 23.15
C VAL A 191 -16.45 -2.96 22.55
N ALA A 192 -17.46 -3.43 21.82
CA ALA A 192 -17.51 -4.80 21.31
C ALA A 192 -18.11 -4.88 19.90
N GLY A 193 -17.80 -5.95 19.17
CA GLY A 193 -18.33 -6.22 17.84
C GLY A 193 -17.27 -6.81 16.90
N THR A 194 -17.60 -6.86 15.62
CA THR A 194 -16.67 -7.29 14.57
C THR A 194 -16.30 -6.09 13.73
N VAL A 195 -15.04 -5.66 13.81
CA VAL A 195 -14.54 -4.51 13.06
C VAL A 195 -14.59 -4.79 11.55
N LYS A 196 -15.25 -3.91 10.81
CA LYS A 196 -15.39 -3.96 9.35
C LYS A 196 -14.57 -2.90 8.65
N ALA A 197 -14.24 -1.80 9.32
CA ALA A 197 -13.47 -0.68 8.79
C ALA A 197 -12.62 -0.05 9.89
N ALA A 198 -11.54 0.63 9.49
CA ALA A 198 -10.69 1.37 10.40
C ALA A 198 -11.48 2.54 11.02
N GLY A 199 -11.05 3.00 12.20
CA GLY A 199 -11.63 4.17 12.83
C GLY A 199 -10.89 4.57 14.09
N GLU A 200 -10.99 5.85 14.42
CA GLU A 200 -10.47 6.43 15.66
C GLU A 200 -11.67 6.99 16.43
N LEU A 201 -12.24 6.15 17.29
CA LEU A 201 -13.46 6.49 18.02
C LEU A 201 -13.14 7.52 19.09
N VAL A 202 -13.93 8.60 19.12
CA VAL A 202 -13.95 9.54 20.25
C VAL A 202 -15.40 9.76 20.67
N LEU A 203 -15.75 9.23 21.84
CA LEU A 203 -17.05 9.48 22.49
C LEU A 203 -16.89 10.59 23.52
N LYS A 204 -17.60 11.70 23.33
CA LYS A 204 -17.61 12.82 24.28
C LYS A 204 -18.98 12.98 24.91
N ILE A 205 -19.03 12.99 26.24
CA ILE A 205 -20.27 13.29 26.99
C ILE A 205 -20.47 14.80 27.06
N VAL A 206 -21.53 15.29 26.43
CA VAL A 206 -21.84 16.73 26.32
C VAL A 206 -22.74 17.19 27.45
N LYS A 207 -23.68 16.34 27.88
CA LYS A 207 -24.54 16.60 29.04
C LYS A 207 -24.52 15.42 29.99
N ALA A 208 -24.32 15.70 31.27
CA ALA A 208 -24.33 14.69 32.31
C ALA A 208 -25.72 14.05 32.48
N GLY A 209 -25.75 12.79 32.92
CA GLY A 209 -26.99 12.06 33.19
C GLY A 209 -26.89 10.58 32.81
N GLY A 210 -27.90 9.82 33.24
CA GLY A 210 -28.05 8.43 32.82
C GLY A 210 -28.59 8.30 31.40
N ARG A 211 -28.86 7.05 31.01
CA ARG A 211 -29.55 6.71 29.76
C ARG A 211 -30.87 7.50 29.62
N ASN A 212 -31.22 7.90 28.40
CA ASN A 212 -32.34 8.80 28.07
C ASN A 212 -32.29 10.21 28.68
N GLN A 213 -31.22 10.62 29.36
CA GLN A 213 -31.12 11.94 30.00
C GLN A 213 -29.86 12.72 29.59
N GLY A 214 -28.70 12.05 29.64
CA GLY A 214 -27.44 12.61 29.19
C GLY A 214 -27.35 12.66 27.66
N THR A 215 -26.39 13.41 27.15
CA THR A 215 -26.13 13.54 25.71
C THR A 215 -24.67 13.30 25.39
N TYR A 216 -24.41 12.86 24.15
CA TYR A 216 -23.09 12.55 23.65
C TYR A 216 -22.90 13.07 22.21
N GLN A 217 -21.63 13.20 21.82
CA GLN A 217 -21.21 13.26 20.43
C GLN A 217 -20.20 12.13 20.18
N LEU A 218 -20.19 11.62 18.95
CA LEU A 218 -19.26 10.59 18.51
C LEU A 218 -18.48 11.12 17.31
N SER A 219 -17.19 10.86 17.30
CA SER A 219 -16.30 11.01 16.15
C SER A 219 -15.71 9.64 15.81
N LEU A 220 -15.42 9.43 14.53
CA LEU A 220 -14.80 8.21 14.00
C LEU A 220 -13.40 8.46 13.43
N ASP A 221 -12.91 9.69 13.55
CA ASP A 221 -11.69 10.25 12.94
C ASP A 221 -10.85 11.02 13.97
N GLY A 222 -10.77 10.52 15.20
CA GLY A 222 -9.88 11.08 16.22
C GLY A 222 -10.33 12.45 16.76
N GLY A 223 -11.52 12.92 16.37
CA GLY A 223 -12.08 14.20 16.81
C GLY A 223 -12.03 15.31 15.76
N ASP A 224 -11.57 15.01 14.54
CA ASP A 224 -11.53 15.95 13.41
C ASP A 224 -12.94 16.36 12.95
N SER A 225 -13.86 15.39 12.91
CA SER A 225 -15.28 15.63 12.64
C SER A 225 -16.17 14.98 13.70
N TRP A 226 -17.32 15.60 13.95
CA TRP A 226 -18.26 15.15 14.97
C TRP A 226 -19.63 14.92 14.38
N ASP A 227 -20.26 13.82 14.79
CA ASP A 227 -21.68 13.63 14.58
C ASP A 227 -22.51 14.65 15.38
N VAL A 228 -23.77 14.77 14.99
CA VAL A 228 -24.76 15.55 15.73
C VAL A 228 -24.88 15.05 17.18
N GLU A 229 -25.10 15.98 18.11
CA GLU A 229 -25.36 15.65 19.50
C GLU A 229 -26.63 14.81 19.62
N ARG A 230 -26.55 13.68 20.35
CA ARG A 230 -27.64 12.73 20.54
C ARG A 230 -27.83 12.43 22.02
N THR A 231 -29.06 12.09 22.40
CA THR A 231 -29.34 11.56 23.74
C THR A 231 -28.77 10.16 23.88
N LEU A 232 -28.22 9.84 25.07
CA LEU A 232 -27.79 8.50 25.41
C LEU A 232 -28.95 7.50 25.23
N PRO A 233 -28.79 6.45 24.42
CA PRO A 233 -29.87 5.48 24.15
C PRO A 233 -30.37 4.79 25.41
N ALA A 234 -31.66 4.43 25.41
CA ALA A 234 -32.32 3.76 26.53
C ALA A 234 -31.68 2.39 26.88
N ASP A 235 -31.32 1.65 25.85
CA ASP A 235 -30.63 0.36 25.94
C ASP A 235 -29.15 0.50 26.30
N GLY A 236 -28.60 1.72 26.18
CA GLY A 236 -27.20 2.03 26.41
C GLY A 236 -26.28 1.62 25.26
N LEU A 237 -26.82 1.27 24.09
CA LEU A 237 -26.05 0.79 22.95
C LEU A 237 -25.90 1.88 21.90
N ILE A 238 -24.66 2.27 21.61
CA ILE A 238 -24.32 3.27 20.60
C ILE A 238 -23.57 2.58 19.47
N ALA A 239 -24.18 2.49 18.29
CA ALA A 239 -23.49 1.99 17.10
C ALA A 239 -22.42 2.98 16.63
N ALA A 240 -21.19 2.51 16.40
CA ALA A 240 -20.09 3.32 15.91
C ALA A 240 -20.13 3.45 14.37
N GLY A 241 -21.21 4.01 13.84
CA GLY A 241 -21.44 4.15 12.41
C GLY A 241 -21.39 2.82 11.66
N SER A 242 -20.66 2.77 10.54
CA SER A 242 -20.51 1.57 9.70
C SER A 242 -19.33 0.69 10.10
N THR A 243 -18.60 1.00 11.17
CA THR A 243 -17.39 0.27 11.60
C THR A 243 -17.65 -1.16 12.05
N GLY A 244 -18.91 -1.52 12.36
CA GLY A 244 -19.29 -2.85 12.86
C GLY A 244 -19.16 -3.03 14.37
N VAL A 245 -18.80 -1.96 15.09
CA VAL A 245 -18.59 -1.94 16.55
C VAL A 245 -19.73 -1.20 17.26
N THR A 246 -20.03 -1.63 18.48
CA THR A 246 -21.02 -1.02 19.38
C THR A 246 -20.36 -0.63 20.70
N ILE A 247 -20.65 0.58 21.16
CA ILE A 247 -20.25 1.10 22.47
C ILE A 247 -21.38 0.84 23.46
N THR A 248 -21.08 0.21 24.59
CA THR A 248 -22.02 -0.04 25.68
C THR A 248 -21.76 0.96 26.81
N VAL A 249 -22.71 1.86 27.00
CA VAL A 249 -22.71 2.85 28.09
C VAL A 249 -23.35 2.21 29.33
N PRO A 250 -22.77 2.37 30.54
CA PRO A 250 -23.33 1.78 31.75
C PRO A 250 -24.69 2.39 32.12
N ALA A 251 -25.36 1.78 33.09
CA ALA A 251 -26.63 2.32 33.64
C ALA A 251 -26.41 3.50 34.61
N SER A 252 -25.20 3.66 35.13
CA SER A 252 -24.82 4.78 35.99
C SER A 252 -24.79 6.11 35.22
N ASN A 253 -24.89 7.22 35.95
CA ASN A 253 -24.87 8.54 35.34
C ASN A 253 -23.49 8.83 34.71
N MET A 254 -23.50 9.26 33.45
CA MET A 254 -22.32 9.76 32.77
C MET A 254 -21.99 11.17 33.26
N THR A 255 -20.70 11.48 33.35
CA THR A 255 -20.20 12.80 33.76
C THR A 255 -19.88 13.64 32.53
N VAL A 256 -20.39 14.88 32.48
CA VAL A 256 -20.09 15.84 31.40
C VAL A 256 -18.60 16.06 31.25
N GLY A 257 -18.13 16.17 30.00
CA GLY A 257 -16.73 16.38 29.67
C GLY A 257 -15.88 15.11 29.72
N THR A 258 -16.43 13.96 30.13
CA THR A 258 -15.71 12.69 30.00
C THR A 258 -15.58 12.32 28.53
N VAL A 259 -14.37 11.97 28.13
CA VAL A 259 -14.02 11.56 26.76
C VAL A 259 -13.46 10.15 26.81
N TYR A 260 -13.91 9.31 25.88
CA TYR A 260 -13.41 7.96 25.68
C TYR A 260 -12.85 7.84 24.27
N THR A 261 -11.67 7.25 24.15
CA THR A 261 -11.02 7.00 22.87
C THR A 261 -10.75 5.52 22.67
N CYS A 262 -10.87 5.05 21.44
CA CYS A 262 -10.58 3.67 21.07
C CYS A 262 -10.23 3.57 19.58
N ARG A 263 -9.09 2.96 19.26
CA ARG A 263 -8.66 2.73 17.87
C ARG A 263 -9.20 1.40 17.36
N LEU A 264 -9.71 1.39 16.14
CA LEU A 264 -10.20 0.20 15.45
C LEU A 264 -9.23 -0.20 14.35
N ALA A 265 -8.63 -1.39 14.49
CA ALA A 265 -7.82 -1.97 13.43
C ALA A 265 -8.72 -2.72 12.43
N PRO A 266 -8.68 -2.36 11.13
CA PRO A 266 -9.52 -2.99 10.14
C PRO A 266 -9.13 -4.46 9.91
N PRO A 267 -10.00 -5.26 9.28
CA PRO A 267 -9.65 -6.62 8.90
C PRO A 267 -8.53 -6.63 7.84
N VAL A 268 -7.64 -7.62 7.91
CA VAL A 268 -6.48 -7.77 7.02
C VAL A 268 -6.59 -9.07 6.22
N PRO A 269 -6.20 -9.09 4.93
CA PRO A 269 -6.20 -10.34 4.17
C PRO A 269 -4.98 -11.20 4.53
N SER A 270 -5.08 -12.51 4.34
CA SER A 270 -3.89 -13.39 4.30
C SER A 270 -3.32 -13.45 2.88
N ILE A 271 -2.00 -13.58 2.74
CA ILE A 271 -1.38 -13.67 1.41
C ILE A 271 -1.90 -14.84 0.58
N SER A 272 -2.14 -15.99 1.22
CA SER A 272 -2.70 -17.17 0.55
C SER A 272 -4.13 -16.92 0.06
N GLY A 273 -4.95 -16.24 0.87
CA GLY A 273 -6.30 -15.81 0.49
C GLY A 273 -6.29 -14.82 -0.68
N VAL A 274 -5.34 -13.88 -0.70
CA VAL A 274 -5.15 -12.94 -1.82
C VAL A 274 -4.81 -13.69 -3.10
N MET A 275 -3.82 -14.58 -3.05
CA MET A 275 -3.37 -15.31 -4.24
C MET A 275 -4.49 -16.18 -4.83
N ALA A 276 -5.25 -16.88 -3.97
CA ALA A 276 -6.41 -17.65 -4.39
C ALA A 276 -7.52 -16.79 -5.01
N ALA A 277 -7.83 -15.63 -4.40
CA ALA A 277 -8.84 -14.71 -4.91
C ALA A 277 -8.44 -14.10 -6.28
N LEU A 278 -7.15 -13.95 -6.54
CA LEU A 278 -6.62 -13.36 -7.78
C LEU A 278 -6.54 -14.33 -8.96
N GLU A 279 -6.65 -15.65 -8.76
CA GLU A 279 -6.47 -16.65 -9.84
C GLU A 279 -7.37 -16.36 -11.06
N LYS A 280 -8.69 -16.41 -10.88
CA LYS A 280 -9.66 -16.19 -11.98
C LYS A 280 -9.61 -14.77 -12.57
N PRO A 281 -9.52 -13.69 -11.77
CA PRO A 281 -9.33 -12.35 -12.32
C PRO A 281 -8.08 -12.24 -13.21
N LEU A 282 -6.94 -12.77 -12.77
CA LEU A 282 -5.70 -12.68 -13.54
C LEU A 282 -5.70 -13.59 -14.76
N GLU A 283 -6.43 -14.71 -14.78
CA GLU A 283 -6.65 -15.48 -16.01
C GLU A 283 -7.42 -14.69 -17.07
N ARG A 284 -8.41 -13.89 -16.62
CA ARG A 284 -9.33 -13.17 -17.51
C ARG A 284 -8.82 -11.81 -17.97
N TYR A 285 -8.17 -11.05 -17.11
CA TYR A 285 -7.82 -9.65 -17.35
C TYR A 285 -6.31 -9.47 -17.42
N ASP A 286 -5.82 -8.93 -18.53
CA ASP A 286 -4.43 -8.47 -18.68
C ASP A 286 -4.31 -7.03 -18.17
N VAL A 287 -3.84 -6.90 -16.93
CA VAL A 287 -3.80 -5.62 -16.21
C VAL A 287 -2.38 -5.12 -16.06
N GLU A 288 -2.24 -3.80 -15.91
CA GLU A 288 -0.97 -3.12 -15.72
C GLU A 288 -0.29 -3.53 -14.42
N PHE A 289 -1.04 -3.45 -13.32
CA PHE A 289 -0.61 -3.81 -11.99
C PHE A 289 -1.75 -4.34 -11.12
N VAL A 290 -1.36 -4.99 -10.02
CA VAL A 290 -2.24 -5.36 -8.91
C VAL A 290 -1.84 -4.57 -7.67
N LEU A 291 -2.77 -3.84 -7.06
CA LEU A 291 -2.61 -3.26 -5.73
C LEU A 291 -3.25 -4.20 -4.70
N ILE A 292 -2.43 -4.77 -3.81
CA ILE A 292 -2.90 -5.55 -2.67
C ILE A 292 -3.08 -4.60 -1.48
N VAL A 293 -4.30 -4.55 -0.96
CA VAL A 293 -4.72 -3.63 0.09
C VAL A 293 -4.54 -4.27 1.46
N GLY A 294 -3.77 -3.60 2.31
CA GLY A 294 -3.47 -4.02 3.67
C GLY A 294 -1.99 -3.78 3.99
N PRO A 295 -1.60 -3.82 5.27
CA PRO A 295 -0.20 -3.89 5.64
C PRO A 295 0.41 -5.16 5.04
N SER A 296 1.67 -5.07 4.63
CA SER A 296 2.41 -6.19 4.05
C SER A 296 3.83 -6.28 4.60
N ASP A 297 4.34 -7.50 4.62
CA ASP A 297 5.68 -7.87 5.06
C ASP A 297 6.48 -8.56 3.93
N SER A 298 7.74 -8.89 4.21
CA SER A 298 8.62 -9.55 3.24
C SER A 298 8.09 -10.88 2.69
N SER A 299 7.27 -11.61 3.45
CA SER A 299 6.66 -12.86 3.00
C SER A 299 5.55 -12.61 1.97
N ASP A 300 4.78 -11.54 2.18
CA ASP A 300 3.78 -11.08 1.22
C ASP A 300 4.44 -10.67 -0.11
N TRP A 301 5.55 -9.92 -0.01
CA TRP A 301 6.29 -9.44 -1.18
C TRP A 301 6.89 -10.59 -1.98
N ALA A 302 7.40 -11.61 -1.29
CA ALA A 302 7.91 -12.83 -1.93
C ALA A 302 6.83 -13.57 -2.73
N ALA A 303 5.63 -13.71 -2.18
CA ALA A 303 4.51 -14.34 -2.89
C ALA A 303 4.06 -13.51 -4.11
N ALA A 304 4.02 -12.18 -3.96
CA ALA A 304 3.71 -11.26 -5.07
C ALA A 304 4.77 -11.33 -6.18
N GLY A 305 6.05 -11.40 -5.82
CA GLY A 305 7.16 -11.58 -6.76
C GLY A 305 7.05 -12.89 -7.53
N ALA A 306 6.81 -14.01 -6.84
CA ALA A 306 6.60 -15.30 -7.49
C ALA A 306 5.43 -15.27 -8.49
N LYS A 307 4.32 -14.60 -8.14
CA LYS A 307 3.19 -14.43 -9.06
C LYS A 307 3.52 -13.54 -10.25
N ALA A 308 4.29 -12.47 -10.04
CA ALA A 308 4.77 -11.59 -11.10
C ALA A 308 5.66 -12.33 -12.10
N ASP A 309 6.58 -13.17 -11.62
CA ASP A 309 7.44 -14.01 -12.47
C ASP A 309 6.62 -15.04 -13.27
N ALA A 310 5.62 -15.66 -12.64
CA ALA A 310 4.72 -16.58 -13.34
C ALA A 310 3.97 -15.87 -14.50
N LEU A 311 3.48 -14.65 -14.27
CA LEU A 311 2.80 -13.84 -15.28
C LEU A 311 3.75 -13.34 -16.37
N TRP A 312 4.98 -12.98 -16.00
CA TRP A 312 6.05 -12.63 -16.94
C TRP A 312 6.34 -13.78 -17.91
N ASN A 313 6.47 -15.01 -17.40
CA ASN A 313 6.71 -16.20 -18.22
C ASN A 313 5.54 -16.55 -19.16
N LEU A 314 4.34 -16.04 -18.89
CA LEU A 314 3.18 -16.13 -19.77
C LEU A 314 3.08 -14.97 -20.78
N HIS A 315 4.09 -14.10 -20.84
CA HIS A 315 4.09 -12.85 -21.60
C HIS A 315 2.93 -11.91 -21.25
N ARG A 316 2.44 -11.98 -20.00
CA ARG A 316 1.39 -11.11 -19.46
C ARG A 316 1.95 -10.35 -18.26
N PRO A 317 3.05 -9.60 -18.47
CA PRO A 317 3.83 -9.06 -17.37
C PRO A 317 2.94 -8.18 -16.50
N THR A 318 2.89 -8.40 -15.20
CA THR A 318 2.05 -7.62 -14.26
C THR A 318 2.87 -7.39 -13.01
N TYR A 319 2.94 -6.15 -12.54
CA TYR A 319 3.69 -5.81 -11.33
C TYR A 319 2.74 -5.62 -10.15
N PHE A 320 3.26 -5.81 -8.94
CA PHE A 320 2.48 -5.78 -7.72
C PHE A 320 2.87 -4.57 -6.89
N LYS A 321 1.85 -3.90 -6.35
CA LYS A 321 1.97 -2.81 -5.39
C LYS A 321 1.40 -3.26 -4.07
N MET A 322 2.13 -2.99 -2.99
CA MET A 322 1.73 -3.32 -1.63
C MET A 322 2.04 -2.15 -0.71
N ALA A 323 1.44 -2.11 0.47
CA ALA A 323 1.65 -1.06 1.45
C ALA A 323 2.46 -1.58 2.64
N TYR A 324 3.46 -0.84 3.08
CA TYR A 324 4.07 -1.11 4.38
C TYR A 324 3.09 -0.77 5.51
N ARG A 325 3.26 -1.42 6.66
CA ARG A 325 2.45 -1.14 7.86
C ARG A 325 2.63 0.30 8.32
N LEU A 326 1.58 0.84 8.96
CA LEU A 326 1.67 2.12 9.66
C LEU A 326 2.57 2.00 10.91
N PRO A 327 3.07 3.12 11.44
CA PRO A 327 3.68 3.15 12.77
C PRO A 327 2.75 2.56 13.83
N GLN A 328 3.32 1.71 14.68
CA GLN A 328 2.63 1.08 15.80
C GLN A 328 2.82 1.89 17.08
N ASP A 329 1.96 1.65 18.07
CA ASP A 329 1.95 2.39 19.34
C ASP A 329 3.34 2.48 20.00
N GLY A 330 3.82 3.70 20.19
CA GLY A 330 5.11 4.02 20.80
C GLY A 330 6.33 3.89 19.87
N GLU A 331 6.15 3.61 18.58
CA GLU A 331 7.23 3.75 17.60
C GLU A 331 7.37 5.22 17.21
N THR A 332 8.59 5.74 17.25
CA THR A 332 8.89 7.02 16.61
C THR A 332 8.97 6.85 15.09
N VAL A 333 8.94 7.95 14.34
CA VAL A 333 9.16 7.91 12.88
C VAL A 333 10.56 7.35 12.54
N ASP A 334 11.55 7.58 13.39
CA ASP A 334 12.89 7.00 13.26
C ASP A 334 12.87 5.47 13.43
N ASP A 335 12.23 4.97 14.50
CA ASP A 335 12.12 3.53 14.76
C ASP A 335 11.40 2.81 13.61
N TRP A 336 10.27 3.39 13.18
CA TRP A 336 9.48 2.86 12.08
C TRP A 336 10.27 2.88 10.76
N THR A 337 11.03 3.96 10.50
CA THR A 337 11.88 4.07 9.30
C THR A 337 12.98 3.00 9.31
N ALA A 338 13.61 2.77 10.46
CA ALA A 338 14.64 1.75 10.62
C ALA A 338 14.07 0.34 10.41
N ALA A 339 12.89 0.05 10.99
CA ALA A 339 12.20 -1.22 10.81
C ALA A 339 11.81 -1.46 9.35
N CYS A 340 11.19 -0.47 8.71
CA CYS A 340 10.80 -0.53 7.30
C CYS A 340 12.02 -0.78 6.40
N LYS A 341 13.12 -0.05 6.63
CA LYS A 341 14.36 -0.21 5.88
C LYS A 341 14.94 -1.62 6.04
N ALA A 342 15.04 -2.13 7.27
CA ALA A 342 15.59 -3.46 7.54
C ALA A 342 14.79 -4.55 6.82
N GLU A 343 13.49 -4.39 6.75
CA GLU A 343 12.61 -5.33 6.07
C GLU A 343 12.71 -5.21 4.54
N LEU A 344 12.74 -4.01 4.00
CA LEU A 344 12.95 -3.77 2.56
C LEU A 344 14.28 -4.36 2.08
N ASP A 345 15.35 -4.25 2.87
CA ASP A 345 16.66 -4.83 2.54
C ASP A 345 16.64 -6.37 2.54
N SER A 346 15.63 -7.01 3.14
CA SER A 346 15.54 -8.48 3.23
C SER A 346 15.05 -9.14 1.94
N TYR A 347 14.46 -8.38 1.00
CA TYR A 347 13.87 -8.93 -0.20
C TYR A 347 14.05 -8.02 -1.42
N ALA A 348 14.45 -8.60 -2.55
CA ALA A 348 14.60 -7.90 -3.81
C ALA A 348 13.75 -8.54 -4.92
N HIS A 349 13.02 -7.72 -5.67
CA HIS A 349 12.26 -8.16 -6.82
C HIS A 349 11.94 -7.03 -7.81
N ARG A 350 12.15 -7.29 -9.11
CA ARG A 350 12.03 -6.29 -10.18
C ARG A 350 10.62 -5.74 -10.38
N PHE A 351 9.60 -6.52 -10.03
CA PHE A 351 8.20 -6.22 -10.32
C PHE A 351 7.33 -6.14 -9.05
N VAL A 352 7.94 -5.90 -7.88
CA VAL A 352 7.22 -5.60 -6.64
C VAL A 352 7.56 -4.18 -6.21
N GLN A 353 6.55 -3.45 -5.75
CA GLN A 353 6.69 -2.12 -5.19
C GLN A 353 6.03 -2.06 -3.82
N VAL A 354 6.68 -1.39 -2.88
CA VAL A 354 6.18 -1.20 -1.53
C VAL A 354 6.01 0.29 -1.26
N CYS A 355 4.79 0.70 -0.93
CA CYS A 355 4.49 2.07 -0.52
C CYS A 355 4.74 2.24 0.97
N ALA A 356 5.71 3.08 1.30
CA ALA A 356 6.00 3.49 2.67
C ALA A 356 5.38 4.86 3.00
N ALA A 357 4.97 5.65 2.01
CA ALA A 357 4.29 6.92 2.28
C ALA A 357 2.96 6.70 3.04
N TYR A 358 2.81 7.38 4.17
CA TYR A 358 1.59 7.40 4.97
C TYR A 358 1.33 8.80 5.53
N GLY A 359 0.11 9.01 6.02
CA GLY A 359 -0.31 10.26 6.64
C GLY A 359 -1.83 10.34 6.73
N GLU A 360 -2.32 11.47 7.21
CA GLU A 360 -3.76 11.77 7.25
C GLU A 360 -4.33 11.91 5.85
N VAL A 361 -5.32 11.09 5.49
CA VAL A 361 -5.98 11.13 4.19
C VAL A 361 -7.45 11.47 4.35
N SER A 362 -7.88 12.54 3.67
CA SER A 362 -9.27 12.97 3.65
C SER A 362 -10.06 12.19 2.60
N ASP A 363 -11.15 11.55 2.99
CA ASP A 363 -12.05 10.90 2.07
C ASP A 363 -13.08 11.90 1.48
N PRO A 364 -13.82 11.53 0.42
CA PRO A 364 -14.86 12.40 -0.15
C PRO A 364 -16.01 12.74 0.79
N SER A 365 -16.19 12.02 1.90
CA SER A 365 -17.19 12.33 2.93
C SER A 365 -16.69 13.36 3.95
N GLY A 366 -15.41 13.74 3.88
CA GLY A 366 -14.77 14.68 4.78
C GLY A 366 -14.10 14.03 5.99
N LYS A 367 -14.15 12.70 6.13
CA LYS A 367 -13.47 11.98 7.21
C LYS A 367 -11.97 11.94 6.95
N ARG A 368 -11.19 12.09 8.00
CA ARG A 368 -9.72 12.11 7.95
C ARG A 368 -9.18 10.95 8.77
N LEU A 369 -8.42 10.07 8.15
CA LEU A 369 -7.82 8.95 8.84
C LEU A 369 -6.38 8.76 8.38
N MET A 370 -5.51 8.48 9.33
CA MET A 370 -4.15 8.02 9.12
C MET A 370 -4.15 6.73 8.29
N ARG A 371 -3.64 6.80 7.07
CA ARG A 371 -3.64 5.69 6.09
C ARG A 371 -2.34 5.66 5.29
N ASN A 372 -2.01 4.49 4.76
CA ASN A 372 -0.96 4.37 3.76
C ASN A 372 -1.46 4.91 2.42
N TRP A 373 -0.59 5.59 1.67
CA TRP A 373 -0.95 6.30 0.46
C TRP A 373 -0.88 5.45 -0.82
N ALA A 374 -0.74 4.12 -0.71
CA ALA A 374 -0.70 3.24 -1.88
C ALA A 374 -1.90 3.42 -2.82
N GLY A 375 -3.10 3.66 -2.28
CA GLY A 375 -4.31 3.98 -3.07
C GLY A 375 -4.16 5.29 -3.86
N LEU A 376 -3.70 6.36 -3.19
CA LEU A 376 -3.44 7.65 -3.82
C LEU A 376 -2.36 7.54 -4.91
N GLN A 377 -1.34 6.71 -4.69
CA GLN A 377 -0.26 6.44 -5.64
C GLN A 377 -0.80 5.69 -6.86
N ALA A 378 -1.59 4.64 -6.65
CA ALA A 378 -2.19 3.87 -7.72
C ALA A 378 -3.13 4.72 -8.59
N GLY A 379 -3.97 5.57 -7.99
CA GLY A 379 -4.77 6.53 -8.75
C GLY A 379 -3.91 7.50 -9.55
N ARG A 380 -2.83 8.03 -8.96
CA ARG A 380 -1.89 8.90 -9.67
C ARG A 380 -1.28 8.20 -10.89
N VAL A 381 -0.89 6.93 -10.76
CA VAL A 381 -0.34 6.10 -11.85
C VAL A 381 -1.36 5.91 -12.98
N LEU A 382 -2.63 5.65 -12.63
CA LEU A 382 -3.72 5.53 -13.61
C LEU A 382 -3.97 6.86 -14.36
N SER A 383 -3.71 7.99 -13.72
CA SER A 383 -3.92 9.31 -14.32
C SER A 383 -2.82 9.76 -15.29
N ILE A 384 -1.70 9.03 -15.38
CA ILE A 384 -0.52 9.44 -16.16
C ILE A 384 -0.12 8.40 -17.22
N PRO A 385 0.47 8.85 -18.35
CA PRO A 385 1.05 7.96 -19.36
C PRO A 385 2.16 7.06 -18.77
N VAL A 386 2.39 5.91 -19.41
CA VAL A 386 3.32 4.87 -18.90
C VAL A 386 4.75 5.35 -18.72
N CYS A 387 5.23 6.25 -19.59
CA CYS A 387 6.59 6.79 -19.56
C CYS A 387 6.80 7.88 -18.50
N ARG A 388 5.73 8.33 -17.85
CA ARG A 388 5.79 9.49 -16.96
C ARG A 388 6.09 9.05 -15.53
N ALA A 389 7.10 9.66 -14.93
CA ALA A 389 7.37 9.53 -13.50
C ALA A 389 6.21 10.11 -12.66
N THR A 390 5.74 9.32 -11.71
CA THR A 390 4.70 9.70 -10.74
C THR A 390 5.10 10.96 -9.93
N GLY A 391 6.39 11.08 -9.59
CA GLY A 391 7.00 12.21 -8.87
C GLY A 391 7.21 13.50 -9.66
N ARG A 392 6.68 13.62 -10.89
CA ARG A 392 6.83 14.82 -11.71
C ARG A 392 6.11 16.02 -11.05
N VAL A 393 6.90 16.93 -10.47
CA VAL A 393 6.43 18.14 -9.76
C VAL A 393 5.45 18.99 -10.59
N LYS A 394 5.69 19.12 -11.90
CA LYS A 394 4.83 19.91 -12.81
C LYS A 394 3.38 19.43 -12.86
N ASP A 395 3.12 18.18 -12.55
CA ASP A 395 1.78 17.60 -12.61
C ASP A 395 0.96 17.84 -11.31
N GLY A 396 1.54 18.53 -10.32
CA GLY A 396 0.87 18.90 -9.07
C GLY A 396 1.24 18.01 -7.89
N GLY A 397 0.96 18.52 -6.69
CA GLY A 397 1.15 17.82 -5.43
C GLY A 397 -0.03 16.92 -5.07
N ILE A 398 0.11 16.20 -3.95
CA ILE A 398 -0.88 15.31 -3.37
C ILE A 398 -1.75 16.14 -2.42
N SER A 399 -2.95 16.53 -2.86
CA SER A 399 -3.84 17.39 -2.06
C SER A 399 -4.73 16.61 -1.09
N GLN A 400 -4.89 15.31 -1.30
CA GLN A 400 -5.76 14.43 -0.51
C GLN A 400 -5.12 13.97 0.80
N GLY A 401 -3.79 14.04 0.88
CA GLY A 401 -3.00 13.50 1.99
C GLY A 401 -2.12 14.56 2.63
N THR A 402 -2.01 14.53 3.95
CA THR A 402 -1.05 15.31 4.73
C THR A 402 -0.04 14.36 5.35
N LEU A 403 1.23 14.49 4.97
CA LEU A 403 2.32 13.70 5.57
C LEU A 403 2.40 13.97 7.07
N ASP A 404 2.89 12.98 7.81
CA ASP A 404 3.28 13.14 9.20
C ASP A 404 4.23 14.36 9.40
N GLU A 405 4.09 15.08 10.50
CA GLU A 405 4.89 16.28 10.76
C GLU A 405 6.36 15.96 11.00
N ASP A 406 6.64 14.82 11.65
CA ASP A 406 7.99 14.35 11.97
C ASP A 406 8.69 13.69 10.77
N PHE A 407 7.94 13.36 9.72
CA PHE A 407 8.51 12.83 8.48
C PHE A 407 9.30 13.90 7.70
N ASN A 408 10.61 13.66 7.56
CA ASN A 408 11.55 14.61 6.97
C ASN A 408 12.33 14.01 5.77
N GLU A 409 13.18 14.82 5.14
CA GLU A 409 13.97 14.44 3.95
C GLU A 409 14.98 13.30 4.23
N ALA A 410 15.49 13.18 5.46
CA ALA A 410 16.42 12.10 5.81
C ALA A 410 15.70 10.74 5.80
N HIS A 411 14.51 10.66 6.40
CA HIS A 411 13.69 9.43 6.37
C HIS A 411 13.35 9.05 4.93
N GLN A 412 12.92 10.04 4.14
CA GLN A 412 12.61 9.85 2.72
C GLN A 412 13.80 9.27 1.93
N LYS A 413 15.01 9.83 2.08
CA LYS A 413 16.21 9.32 1.41
C LYS A 413 16.58 7.90 1.83
N ILE A 414 16.43 7.57 3.11
CA ILE A 414 16.72 6.23 3.62
C ILE A 414 15.78 5.21 2.97
N LEU A 415 14.48 5.48 2.95
CA LEU A 415 13.46 4.57 2.43
C LEU A 415 13.50 4.48 0.90
N GLU A 416 13.66 5.60 0.18
CA GLU A 416 13.82 5.57 -1.29
C GLU A 416 15.07 4.78 -1.69
N LYS A 417 16.18 4.92 -0.95
CA LYS A 417 17.40 4.15 -1.26
C LYS A 417 17.18 2.64 -1.08
N ALA A 418 16.35 2.25 -0.12
CA ALA A 418 15.93 0.86 0.12
C ALA A 418 14.84 0.36 -0.85
N GLY A 419 14.38 1.18 -1.82
CA GLY A 419 13.44 0.75 -2.85
C GLY A 419 11.96 1.07 -2.58
N ALA A 420 11.65 1.80 -1.49
CA ALA A 420 10.28 2.19 -1.18
C ALA A 420 9.74 3.31 -2.08
N LEU A 421 8.43 3.25 -2.37
CA LEU A 421 7.66 4.41 -2.81
C LEU A 421 7.44 5.34 -1.60
N THR A 422 7.92 6.57 -1.68
CA THR A 422 7.77 7.57 -0.62
C THR A 422 7.12 8.85 -1.17
N ALA A 423 6.89 9.82 -0.29
CA ALA A 423 6.55 11.18 -0.67
C ALA A 423 7.54 12.16 -0.03
N LYS A 424 7.65 13.36 -0.60
CA LYS A 424 8.59 14.41 -0.19
C LYS A 424 7.91 15.77 -0.13
N ARG A 425 8.43 16.63 0.74
CA ARG A 425 8.10 18.05 0.79
C ARG A 425 9.22 18.84 0.12
N TYR A 426 8.86 19.85 -0.66
CA TYR A 426 9.82 20.81 -1.22
C TYR A 426 9.68 22.13 -0.48
N ALA A 427 10.79 22.67 0.03
CA ALA A 427 10.79 24.02 0.60
C ALA A 427 10.30 25.03 -0.45
N GLY A 428 9.29 25.82 -0.09
CA GLY A 428 8.64 26.78 -0.99
C GLY A 428 7.42 26.23 -1.76
N LEU A 429 7.07 24.95 -1.64
CA LEU A 429 5.82 24.39 -2.15
C LEU A 429 4.93 23.92 -0.99
N SER A 430 3.62 24.13 -1.09
CA SER A 430 2.65 23.90 0.00
C SER A 430 2.15 22.47 0.14
N SER A 431 2.46 21.59 -0.83
CA SER A 431 1.92 20.22 -0.89
C SER A 431 3.04 19.19 -0.80
N ALA A 432 2.68 17.97 -0.39
CA ALA A 432 3.54 16.80 -0.58
C ALA A 432 3.58 16.41 -2.07
N TYR A 433 4.69 15.84 -2.52
CA TYR A 433 4.88 15.34 -3.88
C TYR A 433 5.39 13.91 -3.81
N TRP A 434 5.08 13.12 -4.83
CA TRP A 434 5.61 11.77 -4.91
C TRP A 434 7.14 11.77 -5.01
N GLY A 435 7.74 10.82 -4.31
CA GLY A 435 9.12 10.40 -4.45
C GLY A 435 9.45 9.81 -5.81
N ASP A 436 10.65 9.26 -5.91
CA ASP A 436 10.92 8.30 -7.00
C ASP A 436 10.07 7.06 -6.78
N SER A 437 9.36 6.64 -7.84
CA SER A 437 8.53 5.44 -7.76
C SER A 437 9.39 4.21 -8.01
N ARG A 438 10.04 3.70 -6.96
CA ARG A 438 10.96 2.57 -7.05
C ARG A 438 10.26 1.21 -6.94
N THR A 439 10.90 0.21 -7.52
CA THR A 439 10.62 -1.21 -7.26
C THR A 439 11.63 -1.73 -6.23
N LEU A 440 11.40 -2.93 -5.71
CA LEU A 440 12.38 -3.65 -4.90
C LEU A 440 13.53 -4.22 -5.75
N ALA A 441 13.74 -3.76 -6.98
CA ALA A 441 14.84 -4.24 -7.80
C ALA A 441 16.20 -3.83 -7.20
N ASP A 442 17.22 -4.64 -7.47
CA ASP A 442 18.60 -4.26 -7.15
C ASP A 442 18.97 -2.89 -7.73
N PRO A 443 19.84 -2.10 -7.06
CA PRO A 443 20.26 -0.77 -7.51
C PRO A 443 20.96 -0.72 -8.88
N THR A 444 21.31 -1.86 -9.46
CA THR A 444 21.91 -1.98 -10.79
C THR A 444 20.90 -2.41 -11.86
N SER A 445 19.66 -2.73 -11.48
CA SER A 445 18.62 -3.19 -12.41
C SER A 445 18.06 -2.04 -13.24
N ASP A 446 17.77 -2.29 -14.52
CA ASP A 446 17.05 -1.33 -15.35
C ASP A 446 15.57 -1.14 -14.90
N PHE A 447 15.03 -2.09 -14.13
CA PHE A 447 13.64 -2.09 -13.66
C PHE A 447 13.45 -1.40 -12.30
N GLN A 448 14.42 -0.62 -11.84
CA GLN A 448 14.36 0.12 -10.59
C GLN A 448 13.20 1.11 -10.50
N TYR A 449 12.74 1.63 -11.63
CA TYR A 449 11.73 2.69 -11.65
C TYR A 449 10.44 2.22 -12.32
N GLU A 450 9.32 2.62 -11.72
CA GLU A 450 7.99 2.23 -12.13
C GLU A 450 7.72 2.58 -13.59
N GLU A 451 8.07 3.79 -14.03
CA GLU A 451 7.75 4.20 -15.39
C GLU A 451 8.54 3.43 -16.46
N VAL A 452 9.70 2.87 -16.12
CA VAL A 452 10.42 1.93 -16.99
C VAL A 452 9.65 0.61 -17.05
N VAL A 453 9.25 0.05 -15.90
CA VAL A 453 8.45 -1.18 -15.82
C VAL A 453 7.17 -1.03 -16.64
N ARG A 454 6.42 0.06 -16.44
CA ARG A 454 5.17 0.34 -17.15
C ARG A 454 5.36 0.44 -18.66
N THR A 455 6.40 1.13 -19.10
CA THR A 455 6.73 1.29 -20.53
C THR A 455 7.08 -0.05 -21.16
N VAL A 456 7.97 -0.84 -20.53
CA VAL A 456 8.37 -2.15 -21.03
C VAL A 456 7.18 -3.12 -21.03
N PHE A 457 6.37 -3.13 -19.98
CA PHE A 457 5.23 -4.04 -19.87
C PHE A 457 4.17 -3.74 -20.92
N LYS A 458 3.89 -2.45 -21.19
CA LYS A 458 3.00 -2.05 -22.28
C LYS A 458 3.52 -2.55 -23.62
N ALA A 459 4.82 -2.36 -23.91
CA ALA A 459 5.43 -2.82 -25.15
C ALA A 459 5.31 -4.35 -25.30
N ILE A 460 5.58 -5.13 -24.24
CA ILE A 460 5.45 -6.60 -24.27
C ILE A 460 4.01 -7.03 -24.52
N ARG A 461 3.01 -6.42 -23.87
CA ARG A 461 1.60 -6.76 -24.11
C ARG A 461 1.18 -6.47 -25.56
N LEU A 462 1.59 -5.32 -26.09
CA LEU A 462 1.35 -4.95 -27.49
C LEU A 462 2.03 -5.95 -28.45
N SER A 463 3.27 -6.30 -28.19
CA SER A 463 4.03 -7.27 -28.99
C SER A 463 3.41 -8.66 -28.95
N ARG A 464 2.94 -9.12 -27.79
CA ARG A 464 2.19 -10.37 -27.66
C ARG A 464 0.91 -10.34 -28.50
N MET A 465 0.10 -9.29 -28.37
CA MET A 465 -1.13 -9.16 -29.16
C MET A 465 -0.87 -9.08 -30.67
N ALA A 466 0.22 -8.41 -31.07
CA ALA A 466 0.64 -8.32 -32.46
C ALA A 466 1.12 -9.67 -33.00
N ALA A 467 1.98 -10.36 -32.26
CA ALA A 467 2.54 -11.66 -32.64
C ALA A 467 1.48 -12.76 -32.73
N LEU A 468 0.45 -12.73 -31.87
CA LEU A 468 -0.66 -13.68 -31.91
C LEU A 468 -1.40 -13.69 -33.25
N LYS A 469 -1.35 -12.60 -34.02
CA LYS A 469 -1.95 -12.53 -35.37
C LYS A 469 -1.24 -13.38 -36.41
N SER A 470 0.02 -13.76 -36.14
CA SER A 470 0.84 -14.61 -37.01
C SER A 470 0.90 -16.06 -36.53
N MET A 471 0.14 -16.43 -35.49
CA MET A 471 0.04 -17.83 -35.05
C MET A 471 -0.64 -18.66 -36.13
N TYR A 472 -0.01 -19.79 -36.49
CA TYR A 472 -0.43 -20.68 -37.58
C TYR A 472 -0.38 -20.07 -38.99
N ASP A 473 0.27 -18.93 -39.15
CA ASP A 473 0.56 -18.33 -40.46
C ASP A 473 1.74 -19.06 -41.14
N GLU A 474 1.77 -19.10 -42.46
CA GLU A 474 2.91 -19.69 -43.18
C GLU A 474 4.15 -18.79 -43.06
N ALA A 475 5.25 -19.32 -42.51
CA ALA A 475 6.50 -18.57 -42.33
C ALA A 475 7.11 -18.03 -43.64
N GLY A 476 6.68 -18.55 -44.79
CA GLY A 476 7.28 -18.33 -46.11
C GLY A 476 8.50 -19.21 -46.36
N ASP A 477 9.14 -19.08 -47.52
CA ASP A 477 10.37 -19.82 -47.85
C ASP A 477 11.60 -19.01 -47.40
N PRO A 478 12.28 -19.38 -46.30
CA PRO A 478 13.39 -18.60 -45.75
C PRO A 478 14.64 -18.64 -46.65
N THR A 479 14.67 -19.45 -47.70
CA THR A 479 15.81 -19.59 -48.62
C THR A 479 15.76 -18.64 -49.81
N LEU A 480 14.62 -17.99 -50.06
CA LEU A 480 14.46 -17.02 -51.14
C LEU A 480 14.89 -15.62 -50.71
N ALA A 481 15.75 -14.98 -51.52
CA ALA A 481 16.25 -13.63 -51.26
C ALA A 481 15.16 -12.55 -51.33
N ASP A 482 14.14 -12.75 -52.18
CA ASP A 482 12.95 -11.90 -52.33
C ASP A 482 11.74 -12.53 -51.63
N ASN A 483 11.85 -12.81 -50.34
CA ASN A 483 10.74 -13.30 -49.51
C ASN A 483 9.86 -12.14 -49.00
N GLY A 484 9.70 -11.09 -49.82
CA GLY A 484 8.88 -9.93 -49.53
C GLY A 484 7.42 -10.36 -49.40
N GLY A 485 6.86 -10.24 -48.20
CA GLY A 485 5.51 -10.72 -47.88
C GLY A 485 5.45 -12.09 -47.19
N SER A 486 6.57 -12.66 -46.74
CA SER A 486 6.57 -13.86 -45.89
C SER A 486 5.91 -13.63 -44.53
N GLY A 487 5.38 -14.70 -43.92
CA GLY A 487 4.78 -14.63 -42.58
C GLY A 487 5.76 -14.10 -41.52
N LEU A 488 7.06 -14.34 -41.66
CA LEU A 488 8.09 -13.76 -40.78
C LEU A 488 8.22 -12.24 -40.93
N ASN A 489 8.19 -11.74 -42.17
CA ASN A 489 8.21 -10.30 -42.45
C ASN A 489 6.93 -9.61 -41.97
N TYR A 490 5.78 -10.28 -42.12
CA TYR A 490 4.50 -9.81 -41.59
C TYR A 490 4.48 -9.78 -40.06
N LEU A 491 4.97 -10.83 -39.39
CA LEU A 491 5.15 -10.89 -37.92
C LEU A 491 6.00 -9.73 -37.43
N LYS A 492 7.17 -9.52 -38.04
CA LYS A 492 8.07 -8.41 -37.69
C LYS A 492 7.37 -7.06 -37.86
N ALA A 493 6.74 -6.82 -39.02
CA ALA A 493 6.05 -5.57 -39.30
C ALA A 493 4.87 -5.31 -38.34
N CYS A 494 4.16 -6.36 -37.91
CA CYS A 494 3.08 -6.24 -36.91
C CYS A 494 3.62 -5.76 -35.56
N ILE A 495 4.75 -6.31 -35.10
CA ILE A 495 5.38 -5.90 -33.84
C ILE A 495 5.96 -4.49 -33.94
N GLU A 496 6.64 -4.16 -35.05
CA GLU A 496 7.15 -2.81 -35.30
C GLU A 496 6.02 -1.77 -35.35
N GLY A 497 4.90 -2.10 -35.99
CA GLY A 497 3.70 -1.27 -35.99
C GLY A 497 3.12 -1.07 -34.60
N ALA A 498 3.12 -2.12 -33.76
CA ALA A 498 2.68 -2.05 -32.39
C ALA A 498 3.56 -1.11 -31.54
N HIS A 499 4.89 -1.24 -31.62
CA HIS A 499 5.81 -0.30 -30.98
C HIS A 499 5.68 1.12 -31.56
N GLY A 500 5.40 1.25 -32.85
CA GLY A 500 5.12 2.51 -33.53
C GLY A 500 4.00 3.31 -32.88
N THR A 501 3.00 2.64 -32.30
CA THR A 501 1.92 3.31 -31.54
C THR A 501 2.44 4.04 -30.28
N MET A 502 3.44 3.46 -29.60
CA MET A 502 4.08 4.08 -28.42
C MET A 502 5.02 5.23 -28.81
N ILE A 503 5.68 5.12 -29.96
CA ILE A 503 6.54 6.18 -30.53
C ILE A 503 5.67 7.37 -31.00
N ALA A 504 4.51 7.09 -31.59
CA ALA A 504 3.57 8.11 -32.08
C ALA A 504 2.71 8.73 -30.96
N ALA A 505 2.68 8.14 -29.76
CA ALA A 505 1.89 8.63 -28.63
C ALA A 505 2.21 10.11 -28.29
N ARG A 506 1.24 10.82 -27.73
CA ARG A 506 1.38 12.21 -27.26
C ARG A 506 0.86 12.32 -25.83
N PRO A 507 1.74 12.45 -24.82
CA PRO A 507 3.20 12.50 -24.92
C PRO A 507 3.80 11.20 -25.45
N GLN A 508 4.98 11.30 -26.06
CA GLN A 508 5.73 10.14 -26.57
C GLN A 508 6.03 9.18 -25.41
N GLU A 509 5.87 7.88 -25.64
CA GLU A 509 6.11 6.85 -24.61
C GLU A 509 7.44 6.12 -24.82
N LEU A 510 7.84 5.97 -26.09
CA LEU A 510 9.08 5.31 -26.48
C LEU A 510 9.83 6.20 -27.48
N ALA A 511 11.15 6.32 -27.35
CA ALA A 511 11.98 7.07 -28.30
C ALA A 511 12.09 6.33 -29.64
N ALA A 512 12.37 5.03 -29.60
CA ALA A 512 12.44 4.13 -30.74
C ALA A 512 12.41 2.66 -30.29
N SER A 513 12.25 1.74 -31.24
CA SER A 513 12.40 0.30 -31.00
C SER A 513 13.10 -0.37 -32.19
N LYS A 514 13.79 -1.48 -31.93
CA LYS A 514 14.36 -2.36 -32.96
C LYS A 514 13.75 -3.75 -32.79
N VAL A 515 13.26 -4.36 -33.87
CA VAL A 515 12.72 -5.73 -33.88
C VAL A 515 13.53 -6.59 -34.84
N GLU A 516 14.03 -7.72 -34.36
CA GLU A 516 14.90 -8.62 -35.11
C GLU A 516 14.40 -10.07 -34.97
N ILE A 517 14.40 -10.79 -36.08
CA ILE A 517 14.18 -12.24 -36.09
C ILE A 517 15.55 -12.84 -36.44
N PRO A 518 16.25 -13.47 -35.49
CA PRO A 518 17.55 -14.10 -35.75
C PRO A 518 17.48 -15.07 -36.92
N ALA A 519 18.50 -15.07 -37.78
CA ALA A 519 18.58 -16.00 -38.91
C ALA A 519 18.96 -17.42 -38.45
N GLY A 520 18.59 -18.44 -39.25
CA GLY A 520 19.02 -19.82 -39.03
C GLY A 520 18.28 -20.59 -37.94
N GLN A 521 17.12 -20.09 -37.50
CA GLN A 521 16.26 -20.80 -36.53
C GLN A 521 15.58 -22.01 -37.17
N ASP A 522 15.43 -23.09 -36.39
CA ASP A 522 14.57 -24.22 -36.76
C ASP A 522 13.10 -23.90 -36.45
N ILE A 523 12.49 -23.15 -37.36
CA ILE A 523 11.13 -22.62 -37.20
C ILE A 523 10.09 -23.73 -37.17
N VAL A 524 10.33 -24.81 -37.91
CA VAL A 524 9.36 -25.91 -38.06
C VAL A 524 9.22 -26.68 -36.74
N ASN A 525 10.32 -26.96 -36.05
CA ASN A 525 10.28 -27.76 -34.81
C ASN A 525 10.18 -26.91 -33.53
N ASN A 526 10.75 -25.69 -33.53
CA ASN A 526 10.91 -24.89 -32.31
C ASN A 526 10.16 -23.55 -32.33
N GLY A 527 9.49 -23.21 -33.43
CA GLY A 527 8.81 -21.92 -33.60
C GLY A 527 9.78 -20.77 -33.89
N VAL A 528 9.26 -19.53 -33.81
CA VAL A 528 10.01 -18.32 -34.15
C VAL A 528 10.37 -17.54 -32.89
N ALA A 529 11.66 -17.31 -32.67
CA ALA A 529 12.16 -16.35 -31.70
C ALA A 529 12.26 -14.96 -32.34
N VAL A 530 11.76 -13.95 -31.62
CA VAL A 530 11.84 -12.54 -31.98
C VAL A 530 12.50 -11.79 -30.84
N GLU A 531 13.50 -11.00 -31.17
CA GLU A 531 14.20 -10.13 -30.23
C GLU A 531 13.79 -8.68 -30.48
N PHE A 532 13.57 -7.91 -29.40
CA PHE A 532 13.32 -6.49 -29.52
C PHE A 532 14.11 -5.67 -28.50
N THR A 533 14.65 -4.55 -28.97
CA THR A 533 15.29 -3.52 -28.16
C THR A 533 14.36 -2.32 -28.05
N LEU A 534 14.04 -1.91 -26.82
CA LEU A 534 13.18 -0.76 -26.52
C LEU A 534 14.04 0.42 -26.07
N ILE A 535 13.89 1.58 -26.70
CA ILE A 535 14.65 2.80 -26.36
C ILE A 535 13.72 3.75 -25.61
N GLY A 536 13.88 3.82 -24.28
CA GLY A 536 13.07 4.65 -23.39
C GLY A 536 13.40 6.14 -23.47
N LEU A 537 12.55 6.96 -22.83
CA LEU A 537 12.78 8.39 -22.67
C LEU A 537 13.48 8.68 -21.33
N PRO A 538 14.52 9.53 -21.31
CA PRO A 538 15.23 9.86 -20.07
C PRO A 538 14.39 10.77 -19.16
N ILE A 539 14.55 10.63 -17.84
CA ILE A 539 13.84 11.41 -16.83
C ILE A 539 14.84 12.18 -15.97
N ILE A 540 14.57 13.47 -15.77
CA ILE A 540 15.37 14.33 -14.89
C ILE A 540 15.04 13.96 -13.44
N ARG A 541 16.06 13.48 -12.69
CA ARG A 541 15.94 13.13 -11.27
C ARG A 541 16.60 14.15 -10.34
N GLU A 542 17.64 14.84 -10.82
CA GLU A 542 18.38 15.84 -10.06
C GLU A 542 18.65 17.09 -10.91
N ILE A 543 18.53 18.28 -10.31
CA ILE A 543 18.87 19.57 -10.92
C ILE A 543 19.83 20.29 -9.97
N ARG A 544 20.98 20.73 -10.49
CA ARG A 544 21.96 21.55 -9.76
C ARG A 544 22.03 22.94 -10.37
N LEU A 545 21.79 23.96 -9.56
CA LEU A 545 21.87 25.37 -9.97
C LEU A 545 23.12 26.01 -9.36
N PHE A 546 23.92 26.67 -10.19
CA PHE A 546 25.11 27.40 -9.77
C PHE A 546 24.90 28.88 -10.07
N ALA A 547 24.74 29.69 -9.02
CA ALA A 547 24.55 31.13 -9.13
C ALA A 547 25.87 31.87 -8.87
N GLN A 548 26.20 32.86 -9.70
CA GLN A 548 27.34 33.75 -9.52
C GLN A 548 26.85 35.20 -9.51
N TYR A 549 27.22 35.97 -8.49
CA TYR A 549 27.02 37.42 -8.47
C TYR A 549 28.30 38.11 -8.93
N VAL A 550 28.17 39.01 -9.90
CA VAL A 550 29.29 39.75 -10.48
C VAL A 550 28.95 41.23 -10.48
N TYR A 551 29.91 42.07 -10.05
CA TYR A 551 29.74 43.52 -10.10
C TYR A 551 29.86 44.04 -11.54
N ALA A 552 29.00 44.99 -11.87
CA ALA A 552 29.00 45.66 -13.16
C ALA A 552 30.37 46.31 -13.45
N GLY A 553 30.92 46.07 -14.64
CA GLY A 553 32.22 46.63 -15.06
C GLY A 553 33.44 45.86 -14.55
N SER A 554 33.26 44.80 -13.77
CA SER A 554 34.38 43.95 -13.31
C SER A 554 34.86 43.02 -14.43
N ARG A 555 36.09 42.49 -14.28
CA ARG A 555 36.70 41.55 -15.26
C ARG A 555 35.87 40.28 -15.50
N GLN A 556 34.96 39.94 -14.59
CA GLN A 556 34.10 38.75 -14.66
C GLN A 556 32.70 39.10 -15.19
N ASP A 557 32.42 40.37 -15.50
CA ASP A 557 31.11 40.81 -16.02
C ASP A 557 30.97 40.30 -17.47
N PRO A 558 30.09 39.32 -17.73
CA PRO A 558 30.01 38.67 -19.04
C PRO A 558 29.53 39.64 -20.13
N ARG A 559 28.96 40.79 -19.76
CA ARG A 559 28.56 41.84 -20.72
C ARG A 559 29.75 42.55 -21.34
N LEU A 560 30.94 42.46 -20.73
CA LEU A 560 32.17 43.04 -21.26
C LEU A 560 32.87 42.12 -22.27
N GLU A 561 32.50 40.84 -22.35
CA GLU A 561 33.08 39.89 -23.32
C GLU A 561 32.52 40.05 -24.74
N VAL A 562 31.42 40.80 -24.90
CA VAL A 562 30.73 41.01 -26.19
C VAL A 562 30.97 42.42 -26.75
N ALA A 563 31.99 43.15 -26.26
CA ALA A 563 32.33 44.50 -26.70
C ALA A 563 33.57 44.53 -27.62
#